data_AF-A0A1C5JR89-F1
#
_entry.id   AF-A0A1C5JR89-F1
#
_cell.length_a   1.000
_cell.length_b   1.000
_cell.length_c   1.000
_cell.angle_alpha   90.00
_cell.angle_beta   90.00
_cell.angle_gamma   90.00
#
_symmetry.space_group_name_H-M   'P 1'
#
loop_
_entity.id
_entity.type
_entity.pdbx_description
1 polymer ?
#
loop_
_entity_poly.entity_id
_entity_poly.type
_entity_poly.pdbx_seq_one_letter_code
_entity_poly.pdbx_strand_id
1 'polypeptide(L)'
;MRKSIALAGVTAAVAAGLAVAAPAQAAPANAGGSCVQAGLGTLDSLGLLQAAAQRKVDYSTLADPVNGPIFAELPAGSYLSLGQVVKLHTSSPELFAWCR
;
A
#
# COMPACT_ATOMS: atom_id res chain seq x y z
N MET A 1 -25.95 -38.84 32.89
CA MET A 1 -27.18 -38.26 33.45
C MET A 1 -27.02 -36.74 33.53
N ARG A 2 -28.06 -35.98 33.12
CA ARG A 2 -28.34 -34.54 33.38
C ARG A 2 -27.29 -33.53 32.86
N LYS A 3 -27.41 -32.97 31.65
CA LYS A 3 -28.25 -31.81 31.25
C LYS A 3 -28.25 -30.67 32.30
N SER A 4 -27.63 -29.55 31.95
CA SER A 4 -28.04 -28.21 32.38
C SER A 4 -27.69 -27.20 31.30
N ILE A 5 -28.74 -26.54 30.83
CA ILE A 5 -28.81 -25.48 29.82
C ILE A 5 -28.67 -24.16 30.57
N ALA A 6 -28.01 -23.16 29.99
CA ALA A 6 -28.33 -21.76 30.25
C ALA A 6 -27.84 -20.87 29.10
N LEU A 7 -28.69 -20.74 28.09
CA LEU A 7 -28.79 -19.51 27.30
C LEU A 7 -29.37 -18.40 28.19
N ALA A 8 -28.89 -17.17 27.96
CA ALA A 8 -29.63 -15.90 27.99
C ALA A 8 -28.91 -14.82 28.82
N GLY A 9 -28.79 -13.63 28.22
CA GLY A 9 -28.52 -12.41 28.97
C GLY A 9 -27.82 -11.32 28.16
N VAL A 10 -28.48 -10.81 27.12
CA VAL A 10 -28.22 -9.42 26.69
C VAL A 10 -28.98 -8.54 27.67
N THR A 11 -28.30 -7.65 28.40
CA THR A 11 -28.74 -6.26 28.71
C THR A 11 -27.73 -5.47 29.55
N ALA A 12 -27.23 -4.41 28.93
CA ALA A 12 -27.15 -3.02 29.43
C ALA A 12 -26.08 -2.54 30.44
N ALA A 13 -25.41 -1.46 29.99
CA ALA A 13 -25.11 -0.21 30.70
C ALA A 13 -23.82 -0.05 31.53
N VAL A 14 -22.77 0.42 30.83
CA VAL A 14 -21.94 1.63 31.10
C VAL A 14 -21.71 2.05 32.57
N ALA A 15 -20.45 2.02 33.02
CA ALA A 15 -19.64 3.24 33.27
C ALA A 15 -18.30 2.91 33.97
N ALA A 16 -17.31 3.74 33.67
CA ALA A 16 -16.03 3.94 34.38
C ALA A 16 -14.92 2.91 34.12
N GLY A 17 -14.01 3.29 33.22
CA GLY A 17 -12.76 2.58 32.97
C GLY A 17 -12.41 2.39 31.51
N LEU A 18 -13.04 3.11 30.58
CA LEU A 18 -12.58 3.16 29.20
C LEU A 18 -11.27 3.96 29.18
N ALA A 19 -10.16 3.24 29.28
CA ALA A 19 -8.96 3.59 28.55
C ALA A 19 -9.35 3.69 27.08
N VAL A 20 -9.86 4.86 26.69
CA VAL A 20 -9.94 5.28 25.31
C VAL A 20 -8.50 5.48 24.87
N ALA A 21 -7.83 4.37 24.54
CA ALA A 21 -6.95 4.39 23.40
C ALA A 21 -7.81 5.00 22.30
N ALA A 22 -7.59 6.30 22.04
CA ALA A 22 -8.19 6.97 20.91
C ALA A 22 -8.07 5.96 19.76
N PRO A 23 -9.14 5.69 18.98
CA PRO A 23 -8.93 4.94 17.75
C PRO A 23 -7.83 5.72 17.05
N ALA A 24 -6.63 5.13 16.98
CA ALA A 24 -5.53 5.71 16.24
C ALA A 24 -6.18 6.01 14.91
N GLN A 25 -6.39 7.30 14.64
CA GLN A 25 -7.28 7.75 13.58
C GLN A 25 -6.90 6.88 12.40
N ALA A 26 -7.83 6.02 11.95
CA ALA A 26 -7.54 5.11 10.86
C ALA A 26 -6.99 6.02 9.77
N ALA A 27 -5.67 5.95 9.57
CA ALA A 27 -4.99 6.80 8.61
C ALA A 27 -5.79 6.60 7.32
N PRO A 28 -6.22 7.71 6.67
CA PRO A 28 -7.19 7.67 5.58
C PRO A 28 -6.84 6.48 4.70
N ALA A 29 -7.75 5.50 4.60
CA ALA A 29 -7.50 4.17 4.07
C ALA A 29 -6.49 4.26 2.92
N ASN A 30 -5.28 3.79 3.20
CA ASN A 30 -4.04 4.20 2.53
C ASN A 30 -4.17 4.18 0.99
N ALA A 31 -4.58 5.29 0.37
CA ALA A 31 -4.64 5.39 -1.10
C ALA A 31 -3.25 5.17 -1.70
N GLY A 32 -2.19 5.60 -0.99
CA GLY A 32 -0.82 5.28 -1.34
C GLY A 32 -0.39 3.85 -0.98
N GLY A 33 -1.01 3.18 -0.01
CA GLY A 33 -0.62 1.84 0.44
C GLY A 33 -1.01 0.74 -0.54
N SER A 34 -2.23 0.81 -1.10
CA SER A 34 -2.68 -0.10 -2.17
C SER A 34 -1.86 0.10 -3.45
N CYS A 35 -1.60 1.36 -3.81
CA CYS A 35 -0.75 1.76 -4.92
C CYS A 35 0.68 1.22 -4.76
N VAL A 36 1.30 1.39 -3.58
CA VAL A 36 2.62 0.82 -3.26
C VAL A 36 2.60 -0.71 -3.34
N GLN A 37 1.60 -1.39 -2.77
CA GLN A 37 1.49 -2.84 -2.87
C GLN A 37 1.36 -3.32 -4.32
N ALA A 38 0.56 -2.66 -5.14
CA ALA A 38 0.40 -2.99 -6.55
C ALA A 38 1.69 -2.77 -7.35
N GLY A 39 2.43 -1.69 -7.05
CA GLY A 39 3.73 -1.42 -7.65
C GLY A 39 4.78 -2.46 -7.27
N LEU A 40 4.87 -2.81 -5.98
CA LEU A 40 5.77 -3.87 -5.50
C LEU A 40 5.39 -5.24 -6.08
N GLY A 41 4.10 -5.58 -6.14
CA GLY A 41 3.62 -6.82 -6.76
C GLY A 41 3.90 -6.89 -8.26
N THR A 42 3.83 -5.76 -8.97
CA THR A 42 4.21 -5.67 -10.39
C THR A 42 5.71 -5.89 -10.57
N LEU A 43 6.54 -5.23 -9.75
CA LEU A 43 8.00 -5.42 -9.78
C LEU A 43 8.39 -6.86 -9.44
N ASP A 44 7.69 -7.49 -8.50
CA ASP A 44 7.88 -8.90 -8.13
C ASP A 44 7.50 -9.85 -9.27
N SER A 45 6.33 -9.63 -9.89
CA SER A 45 5.86 -10.44 -11.03
C SER A 45 6.78 -10.35 -12.24
N LEU A 46 7.48 -9.22 -12.42
CA LEU A 46 8.47 -9.01 -13.47
C LEU A 46 9.87 -9.51 -13.08
N GLY A 47 10.08 -10.01 -11.85
CA GLY A 47 11.38 -10.42 -11.33
C GLY A 47 12.35 -9.27 -11.08
N LEU A 48 11.85 -8.03 -11.09
CA LEU A 48 12.64 -6.80 -10.96
C LEU A 48 12.77 -6.32 -9.52
N LEU A 49 12.00 -6.86 -8.57
CA LEU A 49 11.96 -6.40 -7.18
C LEU A 49 13.35 -6.36 -6.51
N GLN A 50 14.12 -7.44 -6.65
CA GLN A 50 15.47 -7.54 -6.08
C GLN A 50 16.41 -6.49 -6.71
N ALA A 51 16.32 -6.30 -8.03
CA ALA A 51 17.11 -5.31 -8.75
C ALA A 51 16.68 -3.88 -8.39
N ALA A 52 15.37 -3.62 -8.21
CA ALA A 52 14.83 -2.34 -7.79
C ALA A 52 15.31 -1.97 -6.38
N ALA A 53 15.30 -2.94 -5.45
CA ALA A 53 15.86 -2.78 -4.11
C ALA A 53 17.37 -2.48 -4.14
N GLN A 54 18.12 -3.07 -5.07
CA GLN A 54 19.54 -2.81 -5.28
C GLN A 54 19.83 -1.55 -6.13
N ARG A 55 18.82 -0.76 -6.53
CA ARG A 55 18.96 0.40 -7.43
C ARG A 55 19.56 0.05 -8.80
N LYS A 56 19.26 -1.14 -9.31
CA LYS A 56 19.72 -1.65 -10.61
C LYS A 56 18.63 -1.65 -11.68
N VAL A 57 17.41 -1.22 -11.35
CA VAL A 57 16.34 -1.06 -12.33
C VAL A 57 16.40 0.32 -12.92
N ASP A 58 16.51 0.39 -14.24
CA ASP A 58 16.36 1.63 -14.99
C ASP A 58 14.87 1.86 -15.26
N TYR A 59 14.29 2.81 -14.54
CA TYR A 59 12.86 3.13 -14.66
C TYR A 59 12.54 3.85 -15.97
N SER A 60 13.52 4.36 -16.72
CA SER A 60 13.26 4.94 -18.04
C SER A 60 12.75 3.91 -19.05
N THR A 61 13.06 2.63 -18.84
CA THR A 61 12.57 1.53 -19.69
C THR A 61 11.09 1.21 -19.45
N LEU A 62 10.57 1.64 -18.30
CA LEU A 62 9.18 1.46 -17.87
C LEU A 62 8.38 2.77 -17.99
N ALA A 63 9.05 3.87 -18.32
CA ALA A 63 8.48 5.19 -18.44
C ALA A 63 8.05 5.46 -19.88
N ASP A 64 6.74 5.55 -20.09
CA ASP A 64 6.16 5.96 -21.36
C ASP A 64 4.93 6.85 -21.04
N PRO A 65 4.91 8.10 -21.52
CA PRO A 65 3.90 9.09 -21.15
C PRO A 65 2.48 8.77 -21.63
N VAL A 66 2.30 7.77 -22.52
CA VAL A 66 1.02 7.47 -23.16
C VAL A 66 0.55 6.04 -22.84
N ASN A 67 1.41 5.04 -22.98
CA ASN A 67 1.06 3.62 -22.86
C ASN A 67 1.88 2.88 -21.79
N GLY A 68 2.73 3.61 -21.05
CA GLY A 68 3.66 3.02 -20.11
C GLY A 68 3.04 2.56 -18.79
N PRO A 69 3.74 1.67 -18.06
CA PRO A 69 3.49 1.45 -16.64
C PRO A 69 3.70 2.72 -15.80
N ILE A 70 4.63 3.60 -16.22
CA ILE A 70 4.89 4.91 -15.63
C ILE A 70 4.60 6.00 -16.68
N PHE A 71 3.59 6.84 -16.47
CA PHE A 71 3.22 7.96 -17.35
C PHE A 71 4.12 9.17 -17.16
N ALA A 72 5.40 9.01 -17.47
CA ALA A 72 6.38 10.07 -17.44
C ALA A 72 7.40 9.87 -18.55
N GLU A 73 8.07 10.95 -18.95
CA GLU A 73 9.37 10.85 -19.62
C GLU A 73 10.46 10.87 -18.56
N LEU A 74 11.16 9.75 -18.42
CA LEU A 74 12.36 9.67 -17.59
C LEU A 74 13.59 9.61 -18.48
N PRO A 75 14.65 10.40 -18.20
CA PRO A 75 15.91 10.28 -18.93
C PRO A 75 16.51 8.89 -18.72
N ALA A 76 17.24 8.39 -19.72
CA ALA A 76 17.92 7.10 -19.63
C ALA A 76 18.87 7.04 -18.42
N GLY A 77 18.93 5.89 -17.74
CA GLY A 77 19.71 5.73 -16.51
C GLY A 77 19.04 6.32 -15.28
N SER A 78 17.70 6.34 -15.25
CA SER A 78 16.92 6.82 -14.10
C SER A 78 16.83 5.72 -13.03
N TYR A 79 17.90 5.55 -12.27
CA TYR A 79 17.98 4.58 -11.17
C TYR A 79 17.43 5.18 -9.87
N LEU A 80 16.13 5.02 -9.66
CA LEU A 80 15.48 5.42 -8.42
C LEU A 80 15.67 4.35 -7.33
N SER A 81 15.86 4.81 -6.09
CA SER A 81 15.80 3.92 -4.93
C SER A 81 14.37 3.45 -4.69
N LEU A 82 14.21 2.23 -4.16
CA LEU A 82 12.90 1.69 -3.79
C LEU A 82 12.13 2.67 -2.88
N GLY A 83 12.82 3.31 -1.93
CA GLY A 83 12.22 4.34 -1.07
C GLY A 83 11.74 5.59 -1.82
N GLN A 84 12.46 6.05 -2.85
CA GLN A 84 11.98 7.14 -3.71
C GLN A 84 10.76 6.72 -4.54
N VAL A 85 10.78 5.51 -5.09
CA VAL A 85 9.66 4.98 -5.86
C VAL A 85 8.42 4.86 -4.98
N VAL A 86 8.54 4.29 -3.78
CA VAL A 86 7.46 4.22 -2.79
C VAL A 86 6.95 5.62 -2.42
N LYS A 87 7.84 6.61 -2.25
CA LYS A 87 7.41 8.00 -2.04
C LYS A 87 6.60 8.55 -3.22
N LEU A 88 7.00 8.27 -4.46
CA LEU A 88 6.27 8.70 -5.65
C LEU A 88 4.87 8.09 -5.72
N HIS A 89 4.70 6.84 -5.30
CA HIS A 89 3.38 6.20 -5.21
C HIS A 89 2.44 6.92 -4.22
N THR A 90 2.98 7.57 -3.19
CA THR A 90 2.19 8.39 -2.26
C THR A 90 2.01 9.84 -2.68
N SER A 91 3.03 10.47 -3.30
CA SER A 91 2.99 11.90 -3.64
C SER A 91 2.42 12.19 -5.03
N SER A 92 2.57 11.24 -5.95
CA SER A 92 2.22 11.37 -7.37
C SER A 92 1.69 10.02 -7.92
N PRO A 93 0.62 9.46 -7.32
CA PRO A 93 0.06 8.16 -7.74
C PRO A 93 -0.39 8.15 -9.20
N GLU A 94 -0.79 9.29 -9.76
CA GLU A 94 -1.22 9.46 -11.16
C GLU A 94 -0.16 9.07 -12.19
N LEU A 95 1.11 9.05 -11.79
CA LEU A 95 2.22 8.63 -12.65
C LEU A 95 2.23 7.12 -12.91
N PHE A 96 1.51 6.33 -12.12
CA PHE A 96 1.60 4.86 -12.19
C PHE A 96 0.28 4.23 -12.65
N ALA A 97 0.35 3.34 -13.63
CA ALA A 97 -0.82 2.72 -14.24
C ALA A 97 -1.67 1.88 -13.29
N TRP A 98 -1.07 1.33 -12.24
CA TRP A 98 -1.70 0.47 -11.24
C TRP A 98 -2.19 1.22 -10.00
N CYS A 99 -1.97 2.52 -9.92
CA CYS A 99 -2.37 3.36 -8.79
C CYS A 99 -3.70 4.09 -9.00
N ARG A 100 -4.38 3.77 -10.09
CA ARG A 100 -5.60 4.39 -10.59
C ARG A 100 -6.69 3.34 -10.77
#